data_AF-A0A2E5HL20-F1
#
_entry.id   AF-A0A2E5HL20-F1
#
_cell.length_a   1.000
_cell.length_b   1.000
_cell.length_c   1.000
_cell.angle_alpha   90.00
_cell.angle_beta   90.00
_cell.angle_gamma   90.00
#
_symmetry.space_group_name_H-M   'P 1'
#
loop_
_entity.id
_entity.type
_entity.pdbx_description
1 polymer ?
#
loop_
_entity_poly.entity_id
_entity_poly.type
_entity_poly.pdbx_seq_one_letter_code
_entity_poly.pdbx_strand_id
1 'polypeptide(L)'
;MNRLTHIISLSALLCSIAAFSTGCLVVGACDDYEVCEVYCDDYGCFEECYIEEGYCDDGYYGGGDYYGDDYYDDDYYGDGYDDDGEPTPIDDETTGGTAGFCQACSSDNDCVEPGALCIQINGTENVCARTCNSDNPCPRGFECRDVSQQVGVSDQCIPIADPEDDYTRSCVIPEEAECIEDRDCANGEWCNDEGRCEIGDRPECQYNSDCAEGLVCAEGACAEPEPAACLTSADCAEGELCIDGTCVGEEPDPAACEADDQCAEGMICLDGACSAPECIRSTDCAEGNVCVNARCEAACASFEDCAEGQSCNELGYCE
;
A
#
# COMPACT_ATOMS: atom_id res chain seq x y z
N MET A 1 39.32 -7.76 2.87
CA MET A 1 40.59 -7.11 3.26
C MET A 1 40.58 -5.70 2.70
N ASN A 2 40.51 -4.71 3.59
CA ASN A 2 40.47 -3.28 3.28
C ASN A 2 41.55 -2.85 2.28
N ARG A 3 41.21 -1.99 1.34
CA ARG A 3 42.16 -1.05 0.74
C ARG A 3 41.63 0.36 0.84
N LEU A 4 42.37 1.14 1.63
CA LEU A 4 42.22 2.58 1.80
C LEU A 4 42.53 3.30 0.48
N THR A 5 41.65 4.20 0.07
CA THR A 5 41.93 5.21 -0.95
C THR A 5 42.78 6.31 -0.31
N HIS A 6 44.02 6.49 -0.77
CA HIS A 6 44.89 7.59 -0.37
C HIS A 6 44.59 8.81 -1.24
N ILE A 7 43.95 9.83 -0.67
CA ILE A 7 43.89 11.18 -1.25
C ILE A 7 45.21 11.87 -0.92
N ILE A 8 46.08 12.09 -1.91
CA ILE A 8 47.26 12.95 -1.77
C ILE A 8 46.87 14.34 -2.27
N SER A 9 46.41 15.20 -1.37
CA SER A 9 46.24 16.64 -1.62
C SER A 9 47.61 17.32 -1.60
N LEU A 10 48.04 17.87 -2.74
CA LEU A 10 49.17 18.80 -2.82
C LEU A 10 48.62 20.24 -2.88
N SER A 11 48.11 20.73 -1.76
CA SER A 11 47.64 22.11 -1.62
C SER A 11 48.84 23.04 -1.40
N ALA A 12 49.22 23.78 -2.44
CA ALA A 12 50.14 24.90 -2.32
C ALA A 12 49.39 26.11 -1.73
N LEU A 13 49.54 26.30 -0.42
CA LEU A 13 49.02 27.46 0.32
C LEU A 13 49.85 28.71 -0.03
N LEU A 14 49.35 29.58 -0.92
CA LEU A 14 49.89 30.94 -1.09
C LEU A 14 48.97 31.94 -0.41
N CYS A 15 49.23 32.18 0.88
CA CYS A 15 48.59 33.23 1.66
C CYS A 15 49.38 34.54 1.47
N SER A 16 48.86 35.45 0.63
CA SER A 16 49.41 36.81 0.51
C SER A 16 48.71 37.73 1.49
N ILE A 17 49.48 38.31 2.40
CA ILE A 17 49.03 39.23 3.45
C ILE A 17 48.60 40.55 2.82
N ALA A 18 47.31 40.86 2.84
CA ALA A 18 46.80 42.24 2.80
C ALA A 18 45.59 42.36 3.74
N ALA A 19 45.62 43.38 4.59
CA ALA A 19 44.73 43.56 5.71
C ALA A 19 43.29 43.97 5.29
N PHE A 20 42.35 43.50 6.12
CA PHE A 20 40.92 43.84 6.23
C PHE A 20 39.91 42.99 5.43
N SER A 21 38.98 42.40 6.19
CA SER A 21 37.86 41.51 5.85
C SER A 21 38.22 40.04 5.58
N THR A 22 37.76 39.18 6.50
CA THR A 22 37.72 37.73 6.38
C THR A 22 36.73 37.32 5.31
N GLY A 23 37.24 36.78 4.22
CA GLY A 23 36.49 35.99 3.24
C GLY A 23 37.50 35.15 2.46
N CYS A 24 37.46 33.82 2.61
CA CYS A 24 38.13 32.94 1.65
C CYS A 24 37.28 32.95 0.38
N LEU A 25 37.81 33.52 -0.70
CA LEU A 25 37.23 33.33 -2.02
C LEU A 25 37.60 31.91 -2.46
N VAL A 26 36.61 31.01 -2.54
CA VAL A 26 36.77 29.75 -3.27
C VAL A 26 36.79 30.15 -4.74
N VAL A 27 37.97 30.24 -5.33
CA VAL A 27 38.11 30.26 -6.79
C VAL A 27 37.77 28.84 -7.24
N GLY A 28 36.68 28.69 -8.01
CA GLY A 28 36.28 27.41 -8.58
C GLY A 28 37.45 26.81 -9.36
N ALA A 29 37.91 25.65 -8.92
CA ALA A 29 38.74 24.79 -9.74
C ALA A 29 37.78 23.89 -10.52
N CYS A 30 37.69 24.07 -11.84
CA CYS A 30 37.06 23.10 -12.73
C CYS A 30 38.06 21.94 -12.83
N ASP A 31 37.83 20.89 -12.05
CA ASP A 31 38.67 19.69 -12.10
C ASP A 31 38.03 18.72 -13.09
N ASP A 32 38.73 18.44 -14.20
CA ASP A 32 38.37 17.35 -15.11
C ASP A 32 38.47 16.03 -14.34
N TYR A 33 37.43 15.21 -14.39
CA TYR A 33 37.44 13.90 -13.75
C TYR A 33 37.31 12.79 -14.80
N GLU A 34 38.09 11.73 -14.61
CA GLU A 34 38.10 10.57 -15.49
C GLU A 34 36.96 9.64 -15.09
N VAL A 35 36.03 9.41 -16.02
CA VAL A 35 34.89 8.51 -15.85
C VAL A 35 35.19 7.23 -16.61
N CYS A 36 35.14 6.10 -15.91
CA CYS A 36 35.37 4.79 -16.48
C CYS A 36 34.10 3.95 -16.43
N GLU A 37 33.65 3.49 -17.60
CA GLU A 37 32.53 2.59 -17.73
C GLU A 37 33.03 1.16 -18.01
N VAL A 38 32.40 0.18 -17.36
CA VAL A 38 32.78 -1.23 -17.50
C VAL A 38 31.71 -1.96 -18.31
N TYR A 39 32.11 -2.46 -19.47
CA TYR A 39 31.28 -3.24 -20.37
C TYR A 39 31.63 -4.72 -20.21
N CYS A 40 30.62 -5.53 -19.87
CA CYS A 40 30.78 -6.98 -19.70
C CYS A 40 29.96 -7.72 -20.75
N ASP A 41 30.60 -8.66 -21.44
CA ASP A 41 29.94 -9.66 -22.29
C ASP A 41 30.33 -11.10 -21.88
N ASP A 42 29.80 -12.08 -22.61
CA ASP A 42 30.03 -13.51 -22.35
C ASP A 42 31.52 -13.94 -22.46
N TYR A 43 32.38 -13.09 -23.01
CA TYR A 43 33.81 -13.35 -23.20
C TYR A 43 34.71 -12.57 -22.24
N GLY A 44 34.16 -11.63 -21.48
CA GLY A 44 34.84 -10.93 -20.40
C GLY A 44 34.33 -9.50 -20.19
N CYS A 45 34.92 -8.82 -19.21
CA CYS A 45 34.68 -7.40 -18.98
C CYS A 45 35.88 -6.58 -19.45
N PHE A 46 35.61 -5.45 -20.09
CA PHE A 46 36.61 -4.43 -20.39
C PHE A 46 36.13 -3.07 -19.92
N GLU A 47 37.09 -2.20 -19.61
CA GLU A 47 36.87 -0.88 -19.05
C GLU A 47 37.28 0.15 -20.10
N GLU A 48 36.38 1.09 -20.40
CA GLU A 48 36.64 2.24 -21.23
C GLU A 48 36.51 3.51 -20.38
N CYS A 49 37.60 4.26 -20.31
CA CYS A 49 37.66 5.53 -19.59
C CYS A 49 37.66 6.69 -20.57
N TYR A 50 36.85 7.71 -20.31
CA TYR A 50 36.90 8.98 -21.02
C TYR A 50 36.95 10.15 -20.03
N ILE A 51 37.53 11.25 -20.48
CA ILE A 51 37.60 12.48 -19.70
C ILE A 51 36.32 13.25 -19.98
N GLU A 52 35.55 13.50 -18.93
CA GLU A 52 34.40 14.40 -19.00
C GLU A 52 34.88 15.81 -18.65
N GLU A 53 34.87 16.73 -19.63
CA GLU A 53 35.18 18.13 -19.36
C GLU A 53 34.03 18.73 -18.54
N GLY A 54 34.33 19.11 -17.30
CA GLY A 54 33.34 19.75 -16.43
C GLY A 54 32.95 21.12 -17.00
N TYR A 55 31.74 21.25 -17.55
CA TYR A 55 31.18 22.54 -17.96
C TYR A 55 30.89 23.40 -16.72
N CYS A 56 31.83 24.31 -16.42
CA CYS A 56 31.59 25.43 -15.52
C CYS A 56 30.83 26.52 -16.29
N ASP A 57 29.52 26.68 -16.02
CA ASP A 57 28.74 27.81 -16.54
C ASP A 57 29.13 29.10 -15.79
N ASP A 58 30.19 29.75 -16.26
CA ASP A 58 30.49 31.13 -15.91
C ASP A 58 29.60 32.05 -16.75
N GLY A 59 28.47 32.44 -16.16
CA GLY A 59 27.46 33.27 -16.81
C GLY A 59 28.04 34.50 -17.53
N TYR A 60 27.89 34.55 -18.85
CA TYR A 60 27.99 35.79 -19.63
C TYR A 60 27.25 35.68 -20.97
N TYR A 61 26.35 36.63 -21.20
CA TYR A 61 25.57 36.92 -22.42
C TYR A 61 26.09 36.31 -23.72
N GLY A 62 25.29 35.45 -24.35
CA GLY A 62 25.50 34.98 -25.72
C GLY A 62 24.20 34.99 -26.51
N GLY A 63 23.98 36.05 -27.30
CA GLY A 63 23.13 35.96 -28.47
C GLY A 63 23.89 35.31 -29.63
N GLY A 64 23.17 34.66 -30.54
CA GLY A 64 23.63 34.34 -31.89
C GLY A 64 23.61 32.86 -32.27
N ASP A 65 22.47 32.46 -32.84
CA ASP A 65 22.29 31.74 -34.11
C ASP A 65 23.16 30.53 -34.43
N TYR A 66 22.54 29.34 -34.53
CA TYR A 66 22.90 28.34 -35.56
C TYR A 66 21.70 27.49 -36.02
N TYR A 67 21.67 27.30 -37.34
CA TYR A 67 20.68 26.61 -38.18
C TYR A 67 20.59 25.09 -37.96
N GLY A 68 19.41 24.51 -38.17
CA GLY A 68 19.27 23.04 -38.32
C GLY A 68 17.85 22.49 -38.45
N ASP A 69 17.19 22.84 -39.56
CA ASP A 69 16.20 22.10 -40.37
C ASP A 69 15.20 21.10 -39.74
N ASP A 70 13.92 21.39 -40.04
CA ASP A 70 12.70 20.62 -39.83
C ASP A 70 12.64 19.27 -40.56
N TYR A 71 11.99 18.29 -39.92
CA TYR A 71 11.16 17.29 -40.60
C TYR A 71 9.85 17.09 -39.81
N TYR A 72 8.73 17.43 -40.47
CA TYR A 72 7.33 17.26 -40.05
C TYR A 72 6.80 15.84 -40.31
N ASP A 73 5.96 15.34 -39.40
CA ASP A 73 4.65 14.67 -39.63
C ASP A 73 4.00 14.48 -38.23
N ASP A 74 3.11 15.36 -37.77
CA ASP A 74 1.63 15.39 -37.99
C ASP A 74 0.94 14.12 -37.42
N ASP A 75 -0.09 14.10 -36.56
CA ASP A 75 -1.09 15.08 -36.07
C ASP A 75 -1.88 14.41 -34.92
N TYR A 76 -2.20 15.14 -33.83
CA TYR A 76 -3.58 15.17 -33.27
C TYR A 76 -3.83 16.31 -32.24
N TYR A 77 -4.27 17.46 -32.76
CA TYR A 77 -5.15 18.53 -32.23
C TYR A 77 -5.12 19.04 -30.78
N GLY A 78 -4.84 20.35 -30.68
CA GLY A 78 -5.27 21.29 -29.65
C GLY A 78 -4.88 22.72 -30.06
N ASP A 79 -5.82 23.49 -30.60
CA ASP A 79 -5.64 24.78 -31.30
C ASP A 79 -4.95 25.90 -30.47
N GLY A 80 -3.94 26.56 -31.04
CA GLY A 80 -3.18 27.66 -30.42
C GLY A 80 -3.10 28.94 -31.26
N TYR A 81 -4.22 29.39 -31.84
CA TYR A 81 -4.31 30.66 -32.56
C TYR A 81 -5.59 31.40 -32.18
N ASP A 82 -5.48 32.68 -31.82
CA ASP A 82 -6.64 33.55 -31.57
C ASP A 82 -7.34 33.95 -32.89
N ASP A 83 -8.54 34.54 -32.81
CA ASP A 83 -9.38 34.97 -33.96
C ASP A 83 -8.68 35.96 -34.94
N ASP A 84 -7.50 36.47 -34.58
CA ASP A 84 -6.66 37.35 -35.40
C ASP A 84 -5.50 36.62 -36.13
N GLY A 85 -5.35 35.29 -35.96
CA GLY A 85 -4.37 34.46 -36.67
C GLY A 85 -2.92 34.59 -36.19
N GLU A 86 -2.71 35.16 -35.02
CA GLU A 86 -1.42 35.15 -34.31
C GLU A 86 -1.32 33.88 -33.46
N PRO A 87 -0.14 33.23 -33.38
CA PRO A 87 0.05 32.11 -32.46
C PRO A 87 -0.21 32.64 -31.05
N THR A 88 -1.11 31.98 -30.32
CA THR A 88 -1.17 32.18 -28.87
C THR A 88 0.23 31.88 -28.36
N PRO A 89 0.82 32.73 -27.51
CA PRO A 89 2.06 32.37 -26.85
C PRO A 89 1.83 30.98 -26.28
N ILE A 90 2.67 30.01 -26.65
CA ILE A 90 2.85 28.86 -25.78
C ILE A 90 3.21 29.51 -24.47
N ASP A 91 2.30 29.39 -23.51
CA ASP A 91 2.54 29.50 -22.09
C ASP A 91 3.63 28.49 -21.77
N ASP A 92 4.84 28.91 -22.12
CA ASP A 92 6.08 28.44 -21.57
C ASP A 92 6.05 28.85 -20.10
N GLU A 93 5.31 28.09 -19.32
CA GLU A 93 5.28 28.07 -17.86
C GLU A 93 6.64 27.60 -17.30
N THR A 94 7.77 27.97 -17.91
CA THR A 94 9.11 27.87 -17.29
C THR A 94 9.34 28.94 -16.21
N THR A 95 8.26 29.50 -15.65
CA THR A 95 8.28 30.16 -14.34
C THR A 95 8.01 29.22 -13.17
N GLY A 96 7.91 27.91 -13.39
CA GLY A 96 7.98 26.91 -12.32
C GLY A 96 9.41 26.81 -11.77
N GLY A 97 9.57 26.86 -10.45
CA GLY A 97 10.87 26.71 -9.81
C GLY A 97 11.38 25.27 -9.91
N THR A 98 12.58 25.00 -9.40
CA THR A 98 13.21 23.67 -9.54
C THR A 98 12.89 22.73 -8.38
N ALA A 99 12.13 23.18 -7.37
CA ALA A 99 11.88 22.40 -6.17
C ALA A 99 10.77 21.36 -6.45
N GLY A 100 11.14 20.09 -6.33
CA GLY A 100 10.21 18.96 -6.41
C GLY A 100 9.34 18.81 -5.17
N PHE A 101 8.43 17.84 -5.24
CA PHE A 101 7.59 17.46 -4.10
C PHE A 101 8.41 17.21 -2.82
N CYS A 102 7.93 17.72 -1.69
CA CYS A 102 8.59 17.66 -0.39
C CYS A 102 9.99 18.32 -0.31
N GLN A 103 10.39 19.10 -1.32
CA GLN A 103 11.60 19.92 -1.25
C GLN A 103 11.29 21.30 -0.69
N ALA A 104 12.29 21.93 -0.07
CA ALA A 104 12.14 23.23 0.56
C ALA A 104 11.78 24.33 -0.44
N CYS A 105 10.87 25.22 -0.04
CA CYS A 105 10.42 26.35 -0.85
C CYS A 105 10.26 27.64 -0.02
N SER A 106 10.26 28.78 -0.70
CA SER A 106 9.98 30.10 -0.14
C SER A 106 8.65 30.69 -0.65
N SER A 107 8.20 30.28 -1.83
CA SER A 107 6.95 30.68 -2.46
C SER A 107 6.42 29.60 -3.40
N ASP A 108 5.14 29.68 -3.79
CA ASP A 108 4.50 28.70 -4.69
C ASP A 108 5.25 28.57 -6.03
N ASN A 109 5.85 29.66 -6.51
CA ASN A 109 6.65 29.68 -7.74
C ASN A 109 7.96 28.88 -7.63
N ASP A 110 8.40 28.47 -6.43
CA ASP A 110 9.59 27.64 -6.30
C ASP A 110 9.30 26.18 -6.68
N CYS A 111 8.03 25.80 -6.70
CA CYS A 111 7.60 24.44 -6.97
C CYS A 111 7.55 24.16 -8.47
N VAL A 112 8.13 23.03 -8.86
CA VAL A 112 8.27 22.63 -10.27
C VAL A 112 6.95 22.17 -10.89
N GLU A 113 6.02 21.72 -10.06
CA GLU A 113 4.75 21.18 -10.51
C GLU A 113 3.71 22.30 -10.71
N PRO A 114 3.03 22.35 -11.86
CA PRO A 114 1.99 23.35 -12.12
C PRO A 114 0.89 23.31 -11.06
N GLY A 115 0.63 24.46 -10.43
CA GLY A 115 -0.38 24.59 -9.37
C GLY A 115 0.01 23.99 -8.02
N ALA A 116 1.25 23.51 -7.85
CA ALA A 116 1.77 23.12 -6.55
C ALA A 116 1.92 24.35 -5.65
N LEU A 117 1.53 24.19 -4.39
CA LEU A 117 1.67 25.24 -3.38
C LEU A 117 2.88 24.99 -2.49
N CYS A 118 3.51 26.08 -2.07
CA CYS A 118 4.52 26.06 -1.03
C CYS A 118 3.82 26.07 0.34
N ILE A 119 3.61 24.87 0.87
CA ILE A 119 2.84 24.66 2.10
C ILE A 119 3.75 24.70 3.33
N GLN A 120 3.21 25.16 4.45
CA GLN A 120 3.90 25.10 5.73
C GLN A 120 3.49 23.85 6.52
N ILE A 121 4.47 23.01 6.84
CA ILE A 121 4.33 21.87 7.75
C ILE A 121 4.93 22.20 9.12
N ASN A 122 4.34 21.61 10.18
CA ASN A 122 4.76 21.79 11.58
C ASN A 122 4.93 23.25 12.03
N GLY A 123 4.27 24.20 11.36
CA GLY A 123 4.30 25.64 11.65
C GLY A 123 5.63 26.37 11.37
N THR A 124 6.63 25.70 10.78
CA THR A 124 7.96 26.31 10.59
C THR A 124 8.68 25.91 9.30
N GLU A 125 8.34 24.76 8.72
CA GLU A 125 9.02 24.21 7.56
C GLU A 125 8.14 24.39 6.34
N ASN A 126 8.70 24.92 5.25
CA ASN A 126 7.97 25.15 4.02
C ASN A 126 8.47 24.17 2.96
N VAL A 127 7.54 23.43 2.36
CA VAL A 127 7.83 22.42 1.35
C VAL A 127 6.86 22.52 0.17
N CYS A 128 7.33 22.13 -1.00
CA CYS A 128 6.48 22.04 -2.18
C CYS A 128 5.52 20.85 -2.05
N ALA A 129 4.23 21.13 -2.20
CA ALA A 129 3.20 20.13 -2.34
C ALA A 129 3.01 19.73 -3.81
N ARG A 130 1.93 19.01 -4.08
CA ARG A 130 1.50 18.57 -5.42
C ARG A 130 0.00 18.70 -5.51
N THR A 131 -0.53 19.00 -6.69
CA THR A 131 -1.97 19.06 -6.92
C THR A 131 -2.64 17.69 -6.85
N CYS A 132 -3.85 17.64 -6.30
CA CYS A 132 -4.66 16.43 -6.22
C CYS A 132 -6.16 16.75 -6.32
N ASN A 133 -6.96 15.72 -6.60
CA ASN A 133 -8.43 15.76 -6.64
C ASN A 133 -9.08 14.67 -5.75
N SER A 134 -8.28 13.73 -5.26
CA SER A 134 -8.61 12.70 -4.28
C SER A 134 -7.31 12.22 -3.62
N ASP A 135 -7.38 11.34 -2.62
CA ASP A 135 -6.17 10.81 -1.97
C ASP A 135 -5.34 9.93 -2.91
N ASN A 136 -5.99 9.30 -3.90
CA ASN A 136 -5.33 8.37 -4.80
C ASN A 136 -4.14 8.97 -5.57
N PRO A 137 -4.18 10.16 -6.21
CA PRO A 137 -2.99 10.74 -6.86
C PRO A 137 -1.83 11.08 -5.91
N CYS A 138 -2.02 11.05 -4.58
CA CYS A 138 -0.97 11.43 -3.66
C CYS A 138 0.06 10.30 -3.43
N PRO A 139 1.34 10.66 -3.25
CA PRO A 139 2.36 9.70 -2.85
C PRO A 139 2.03 9.07 -1.49
N ARG A 140 2.75 7.99 -1.21
CA ARG A 140 2.67 7.24 0.04
C ARG A 140 2.90 8.10 1.28
N GLY A 141 1.97 8.03 2.22
CA GLY A 141 2.03 8.83 3.45
C GLY A 141 1.52 10.25 3.28
N PHE A 142 0.80 10.55 2.19
CA PHE A 142 0.19 11.84 1.93
C PHE A 142 -1.33 11.71 1.74
N GLU A 143 -2.06 12.72 2.19
CA GLU A 143 -3.51 12.88 2.04
C GLU A 143 -3.78 14.10 1.17
N CYS A 144 -4.84 14.05 0.36
CA CYS A 144 -5.28 15.16 -0.46
C CYS A 144 -6.15 16.10 0.35
N ARG A 145 -5.73 17.37 0.48
CA ARG A 145 -6.47 18.35 1.27
C ARG A 145 -6.50 19.73 0.65
N ASP A 146 -7.64 20.41 0.78
CA ASP A 146 -7.77 21.83 0.49
C ASP A 146 -6.99 22.66 1.52
N VAL A 147 -5.79 23.07 1.13
CA VAL A 147 -4.91 23.93 1.95
C VAL A 147 -5.08 25.42 1.62
N SER A 148 -5.60 25.75 0.44
CA SER A 148 -5.73 27.13 -0.04
C SER A 148 -7.03 27.79 0.44
N GLN A 149 -8.11 27.01 0.55
CA GLN A 149 -9.47 27.46 0.83
C GLN A 149 -9.99 28.48 -0.20
N GLN A 150 -9.43 28.46 -1.41
CA GLN A 150 -9.76 29.36 -2.50
C GLN A 150 -10.45 28.62 -3.64
N VAL A 151 -11.51 29.23 -4.17
CA VAL A 151 -12.27 28.64 -5.29
C VAL A 151 -11.40 28.64 -6.54
N GLY A 152 -11.21 27.45 -7.13
CA GLY A 152 -10.42 27.27 -8.36
C GLY A 152 -8.94 27.01 -8.13
N VAL A 153 -8.51 26.84 -6.87
CA VAL A 153 -7.18 26.32 -6.55
C VAL A 153 -7.30 24.82 -6.29
N SER A 154 -6.42 24.03 -6.87
CA SER A 154 -6.42 22.57 -6.70
C SER A 154 -6.00 22.19 -5.29
N ASP A 155 -6.59 21.11 -4.76
CA ASP A 155 -6.19 20.53 -3.48
C ASP A 155 -4.74 20.05 -3.54
N GLN A 156 -4.11 19.88 -2.38
CA GLN A 156 -2.70 19.56 -2.30
C GLN A 156 -2.44 18.27 -1.52
N CYS A 157 -1.51 17.46 -2.02
CA CYS A 157 -0.98 16.31 -1.30
C CYS A 157 -0.11 16.77 -0.14
N ILE A 158 -0.52 16.48 1.08
CA ILE A 158 0.17 16.89 2.30
C ILE A 158 0.48 15.67 3.18
N PRO A 159 1.61 15.63 3.90
CA PRO A 159 1.97 14.43 4.66
C PRO A 159 0.91 14.14 5.71
N ILE A 160 0.42 12.91 5.78
CA ILE A 160 -0.57 12.46 6.77
C ILE A 160 -0.03 12.79 8.18
N ALA A 161 -0.89 13.36 9.03
CA ALA A 161 -0.49 13.70 10.38
C ALA A 161 -0.37 12.44 11.24
N ASP A 162 0.78 12.26 11.90
CA ASP A 162 1.05 11.10 12.73
C ASP A 162 0.33 11.24 14.11
N PRO A 163 -0.70 10.43 14.40
CA PRO A 163 -1.42 10.53 15.68
C PRO A 163 -0.58 10.05 16.88
N GLU A 164 0.51 9.30 16.64
CA GLU A 164 1.42 8.81 17.67
C GLU A 164 2.51 9.84 18.02
N ASP A 165 2.80 10.77 17.11
CA ASP A 165 3.80 11.85 17.28
C ASP A 165 3.14 13.25 17.25
N ASP A 166 2.17 13.50 18.12
CA ASP A 166 1.53 14.83 18.30
C ASP A 166 1.03 15.49 16.99
N TYR A 167 0.55 14.67 16.04
CA TYR A 167 0.09 15.10 14.72
C TYR A 167 1.16 15.82 13.88
N THR A 168 2.44 15.51 14.10
CA THR A 168 3.54 15.97 13.25
C THR A 168 3.36 15.45 11.82
N ARG A 169 3.79 16.25 10.85
CA ARG A 169 3.78 15.92 9.42
C ARG A 169 5.22 15.83 8.95
N SER A 170 5.58 14.79 8.20
CA SER A 170 6.97 14.58 7.80
C SER A 170 7.09 14.22 6.33
N CYS A 171 8.02 14.89 5.65
CA CYS A 171 8.41 14.61 4.27
C CYS A 171 9.47 13.49 4.18
N VAL A 172 9.36 12.46 5.03
CA VAL A 172 10.28 11.31 4.95
C VAL A 172 9.79 10.39 3.85
N ILE A 173 10.56 10.36 2.78
CA ILE A 173 10.48 9.33 1.76
C ILE A 173 11.28 8.13 2.27
N PRO A 174 10.68 6.93 2.40
CA PRO A 174 11.41 5.78 2.93
C PRO A 174 12.64 5.47 2.05
N GLU A 175 13.83 5.35 2.64
CA GLU A 175 15.09 5.06 1.93
C GLU A 175 15.07 3.74 1.15
N GLU A 176 14.12 2.86 1.44
CA GLU A 176 13.95 1.54 0.83
C GLU A 176 12.88 1.54 -0.29
N ALA A 177 12.27 2.68 -0.59
CA ALA A 177 11.29 2.79 -1.66
C ALA A 177 11.97 2.75 -3.04
N GLU A 178 11.49 1.86 -3.91
CA GLU A 178 11.88 1.78 -5.32
C GLU A 178 11.28 2.95 -6.13
N CYS A 179 10.14 3.48 -5.68
CA CYS A 179 9.43 4.60 -6.30
C CYS A 179 8.75 5.47 -5.23
N ILE A 180 8.54 6.73 -5.57
CA ILE A 180 7.79 7.73 -4.80
C ILE A 180 6.51 8.07 -5.55
N GLU A 181 6.56 7.98 -6.87
CA GLU A 181 5.49 8.33 -7.79
C GLU A 181 5.53 7.47 -9.05
N ASP A 182 4.43 7.46 -9.80
CA ASP A 182 4.27 6.59 -10.97
C ASP A 182 5.33 6.85 -12.05
N ARG A 183 5.87 8.07 -12.15
CA ARG A 183 6.95 8.40 -13.09
C ARG A 183 8.31 7.81 -12.74
N ASP A 184 8.50 7.35 -11.50
CA ASP A 184 9.72 6.64 -11.11
C ASP A 184 9.73 5.20 -11.67
N CYS A 185 8.56 4.69 -12.09
CA CYS A 185 8.37 3.35 -12.60
C CYS A 185 8.45 3.29 -14.14
N ALA A 186 8.63 2.09 -14.68
CA ALA A 186 8.65 1.91 -16.13
C ALA A 186 7.25 2.10 -16.75
N ASN A 187 7.18 2.31 -18.06
CA ASN A 187 5.91 2.48 -18.76
C ASN A 187 4.95 1.30 -18.51
N GLY A 188 3.75 1.61 -18.01
CA GLY A 188 2.73 0.61 -17.67
C GLY A 188 2.85 0.03 -16.26
N GLU A 189 3.73 0.62 -15.44
CA GLU A 189 3.81 0.38 -14.01
C GLU A 189 3.33 1.62 -13.25
N TRP A 190 2.85 1.41 -12.03
CA TRP A 190 2.50 2.48 -11.09
C TRP A 190 3.22 2.24 -9.76
N CYS A 191 3.44 3.31 -9.01
CA CYS A 191 4.09 3.20 -7.72
C CYS A 191 3.07 2.76 -6.68
N ASN A 192 3.14 1.49 -6.28
CA ASN A 192 2.25 0.96 -5.27
C ASN A 192 2.54 1.61 -3.92
N ASP A 193 1.60 1.43 -3.01
CA ASP A 193 1.77 2.03 -1.71
C ASP A 193 3.00 1.41 -1.00
N GLU A 194 3.37 0.13 -1.18
CA GLU A 194 4.60 -0.39 -0.54
C GLU A 194 5.92 0.22 -1.08
N GLY A 195 5.86 1.22 -1.97
CA GLY A 195 7.01 1.85 -2.59
C GLY A 195 7.66 0.95 -3.63
N ARG A 196 6.88 0.07 -4.25
CA ARG A 196 7.31 -0.83 -5.34
C ARG A 196 6.55 -0.53 -6.62
N CYS A 197 7.24 -0.66 -7.75
CA CYS A 197 6.60 -0.55 -9.04
C CYS A 197 5.78 -1.82 -9.34
N GLU A 198 4.48 -1.66 -9.57
CA GLU A 198 3.58 -2.74 -9.95
C GLU A 198 3.06 -2.56 -11.36
N ILE A 199 3.01 -3.66 -12.12
CA ILE A 199 2.50 -3.67 -13.50
C ILE A 199 0.97 -3.59 -13.49
N GLY A 200 0.42 -2.66 -14.26
CA GLY A 200 -1.02 -2.51 -14.46
C GLY A 200 -1.49 -1.07 -14.27
N ASP A 201 -2.81 -0.89 -14.30
CA ASP A 201 -3.42 0.39 -13.99
C ASP A 201 -3.49 0.59 -12.47
N ARG A 202 -3.31 1.83 -12.03
CA ARG A 202 -3.48 2.22 -10.63
C ARG A 202 -4.91 1.90 -10.18
N PRO A 203 -5.10 1.23 -9.03
CA PRO A 203 -6.43 1.02 -8.47
C PRO A 203 -7.07 2.38 -8.19
N GLU A 204 -8.34 2.53 -8.56
CA GLU A 204 -9.14 3.74 -8.33
C GLU A 204 -9.30 4.02 -6.82
N CYS A 205 -9.35 2.96 -6.01
CA CYS A 205 -9.55 3.01 -4.57
C CYS A 205 -8.75 1.92 -3.85
N GLN A 206 -8.43 2.16 -2.59
CA GLN A 206 -7.96 1.17 -1.62
C GLN A 206 -9.00 0.92 -0.52
N TYR A 207 -9.77 1.93 -0.18
CA TYR A 207 -10.80 1.92 0.85
C TYR A 207 -12.13 2.46 0.31
N ASN A 208 -13.24 2.11 0.97
CA ASN A 208 -14.57 2.64 0.62
C ASN A 208 -14.65 4.17 0.75
N SER A 209 -13.79 4.79 1.58
CA SER A 209 -13.70 6.25 1.73
C SER A 209 -13.17 6.97 0.49
N ASP A 210 -12.45 6.25 -0.36
CA ASP A 210 -11.85 6.82 -1.56
C ASP A 210 -12.91 6.96 -2.67
N CYS A 211 -14.03 6.25 -2.51
CA CYS A 211 -15.14 6.24 -3.43
C CYS A 211 -16.21 7.28 -3.07
N ALA A 212 -16.93 7.75 -4.09
CA ALA A 212 -18.07 8.64 -3.90
C ALA A 212 -19.17 8.00 -3.01
N GLU A 213 -19.99 8.85 -2.39
CA GLU A 213 -21.05 8.41 -1.47
C GLU A 213 -21.96 7.34 -2.11
N GLY A 214 -22.07 6.18 -1.45
CA GLY A 214 -22.89 5.06 -1.91
C GLY A 214 -22.15 3.99 -2.73
N LEU A 215 -20.87 4.20 -3.04
CA LEU A 215 -20.01 3.20 -3.69
C LEU A 215 -19.12 2.48 -2.66
N VAL A 216 -18.63 1.31 -3.04
CA VAL A 216 -17.68 0.50 -2.26
C VAL A 216 -16.44 0.21 -3.10
N CYS A 217 -15.29 0.08 -2.44
CA CYS A 217 -14.07 -0.33 -3.10
C CYS A 217 -14.05 -1.85 -3.27
N ALA A 218 -14.18 -2.31 -4.50
CA ALA A 218 -14.17 -3.73 -4.86
C ALA A 218 -13.09 -3.97 -5.91
N GLU A 219 -12.11 -4.82 -5.58
CA GLU A 219 -11.00 -5.18 -6.47
C GLU A 219 -10.24 -3.97 -7.05
N GLY A 220 -10.13 -2.89 -6.27
CA GLY A 220 -9.45 -1.66 -6.68
C GLY A 220 -10.29 -0.73 -7.57
N ALA A 221 -11.60 -0.98 -7.72
CA ALA A 221 -12.52 -0.11 -8.44
C ALA A 221 -13.69 0.33 -7.54
N CYS A 222 -14.14 1.56 -7.72
CA CYS A 222 -15.34 2.05 -7.04
C CYS A 222 -16.59 1.52 -7.73
N ALA A 223 -17.27 0.58 -7.09
CA ALA A 223 -18.46 -0.08 -7.63
C ALA A 223 -19.69 0.17 -6.74
N GLU A 224 -20.89 0.06 -7.33
CA GLU A 224 -22.11 -0.02 -6.52
C GLU A 224 -22.03 -1.30 -5.66
N PRO A 225 -22.40 -1.22 -4.37
CA PRO A 225 -22.44 -2.42 -3.53
C PRO A 225 -23.41 -3.43 -4.13
N GLU A 226 -22.96 -4.67 -4.27
CA GLU A 226 -23.80 -5.77 -4.73
C GLU A 226 -25.10 -5.81 -3.90
N PRO A 227 -26.27 -5.87 -4.54
CA PRO A 227 -27.53 -5.86 -3.82
C PRO A 227 -27.59 -7.10 -2.92
N ALA A 228 -27.87 -6.87 -1.62
CA ALA A 228 -28.09 -7.96 -0.68
C ALA A 228 -29.16 -8.92 -1.22
N ALA A 229 -28.86 -10.22 -1.22
CA ALA A 229 -29.78 -11.24 -1.71
C ALA A 229 -31.05 -11.31 -0.83
N CYS A 230 -30.94 -10.91 0.43
CA CYS A 230 -32.04 -10.81 1.38
C CYS A 230 -31.86 -9.62 2.34
N LEU A 231 -32.95 -9.08 2.86
CA LEU A 231 -32.95 -8.14 3.98
C LEU A 231 -33.51 -8.79 5.25
N THR A 232 -34.36 -9.79 5.08
CA THR A 232 -35.02 -10.55 6.12
C THR A 232 -35.09 -12.02 5.73
N SER A 233 -35.26 -12.93 6.69
CA SER A 233 -35.46 -14.36 6.39
C SER A 233 -36.71 -14.64 5.55
N ALA A 234 -37.64 -13.67 5.44
CA ALA A 234 -38.80 -13.77 4.55
C ALA A 234 -38.47 -13.60 3.07
N ASP A 235 -37.30 -13.05 2.74
CA ASP A 235 -36.80 -12.92 1.37
C ASP A 235 -36.12 -14.23 0.89
N CYS A 236 -35.83 -15.15 1.81
CA CYS A 236 -35.18 -16.45 1.55
C CYS A 236 -36.18 -17.59 1.36
N ALA A 237 -35.71 -18.75 0.88
CA ALA A 237 -36.56 -19.93 0.73
C ALA A 237 -37.00 -20.48 2.11
N GLU A 238 -38.04 -21.32 2.10
CA GLU A 238 -38.53 -21.95 3.32
C GLU A 238 -37.43 -22.80 3.99
N GLY A 239 -37.09 -22.48 5.24
CA GLY A 239 -35.99 -23.12 5.99
C GLY A 239 -34.64 -22.41 5.88
N GLU A 240 -34.59 -21.19 5.33
CA GLU A 240 -33.39 -20.35 5.27
C GLU A 240 -33.53 -19.09 6.15
N LEU A 241 -32.41 -18.61 6.67
CA LEU A 241 -32.30 -17.35 7.39
C LEU A 241 -31.47 -16.36 6.59
N CYS A 242 -31.84 -15.08 6.67
CA CYS A 242 -31.02 -14.02 6.12
C CYS A 242 -29.93 -13.63 7.14
N ILE A 243 -28.68 -13.94 6.82
CA ILE A 243 -27.51 -13.58 7.62
C ILE A 243 -26.56 -12.77 6.73
N ASP A 244 -26.24 -11.55 7.15
CA ASP A 244 -25.35 -10.62 6.45
C ASP A 244 -25.68 -10.46 4.96
N GLY A 245 -26.97 -10.34 4.65
CA GLY A 245 -27.46 -10.15 3.27
C GLY A 245 -27.45 -11.41 2.41
N THR A 246 -27.15 -12.57 3.00
CA THR A 246 -27.12 -13.87 2.32
C THR A 246 -28.12 -14.84 2.95
N CYS A 247 -28.85 -15.58 2.10
CA CYS A 247 -29.71 -16.67 2.56
C CYS A 247 -28.86 -17.89 2.91
N VAL A 248 -28.90 -18.30 4.16
CA VAL A 248 -28.22 -19.50 4.67
C VAL A 248 -29.27 -20.49 5.17
N GLY A 249 -29.08 -21.79 4.94
CA GLY A 249 -29.96 -22.80 5.51
C GLY A 249 -29.94 -22.75 7.03
N GLU A 250 -31.11 -22.93 7.67
CA GLU A 250 -31.18 -23.27 9.08
C GLU A 250 -30.47 -24.62 9.29
N GLU A 251 -29.19 -24.62 9.68
CA GLU A 251 -28.57 -25.81 10.27
C GLU A 251 -28.59 -25.69 11.80
N PRO A 252 -29.60 -26.21 12.49
CA PRO A 252 -29.33 -27.18 13.52
C PRO A 252 -29.10 -28.51 12.81
N ASP A 253 -27.90 -29.10 12.89
CA ASP A 253 -27.77 -30.52 12.57
C ASP A 253 -28.82 -31.25 13.44
N PRO A 254 -29.88 -31.85 12.88
CA PRO A 254 -30.92 -32.50 13.67
C PRO A 254 -30.38 -33.70 14.45
N ALA A 255 -29.12 -34.08 14.21
CA ALA A 255 -28.40 -35.01 15.06
C ALA A 255 -27.77 -34.33 16.29
N ALA A 256 -27.36 -33.07 16.25
CA ALA A 256 -26.57 -32.45 17.32
C ALA A 256 -27.43 -32.09 18.55
N CYS A 257 -26.99 -32.51 19.74
CA CYS A 257 -27.67 -32.25 21.01
C CYS A 257 -26.68 -32.01 22.16
N GLU A 258 -27.11 -31.31 23.19
CA GLU A 258 -26.42 -31.21 24.49
C GLU A 258 -27.23 -31.88 25.62
N ALA A 259 -28.53 -32.07 25.41
CA ALA A 259 -29.48 -32.64 26.36
C ALA A 259 -30.60 -33.43 25.66
N ASP A 260 -31.20 -34.39 26.39
CA ASP A 260 -32.23 -35.30 25.86
C ASP A 260 -33.49 -34.59 25.35
N ASP A 261 -33.84 -33.43 25.92
CA ASP A 261 -35.03 -32.65 25.55
C ASP A 261 -34.90 -31.95 24.19
N GLN A 262 -33.69 -31.92 23.62
CA GLN A 262 -33.42 -31.45 22.26
C GLN A 262 -33.66 -32.54 21.21
N CYS A 263 -33.83 -33.80 21.64
CA CYS A 263 -34.06 -34.92 20.74
C CYS A 263 -35.56 -35.21 20.55
N ALA A 264 -35.90 -35.83 19.42
CA ALA A 264 -37.26 -36.27 19.14
C ALA A 264 -37.78 -37.26 20.20
N GLU A 265 -39.10 -37.33 20.37
CA GLU A 265 -39.73 -38.18 21.39
C GLU A 265 -39.22 -39.63 21.34
N GLY A 266 -38.63 -40.11 22.44
CA GLY A 266 -38.07 -41.45 22.56
C GLY A 266 -36.58 -41.59 22.19
N MET A 267 -35.91 -40.50 21.81
CA MET A 267 -34.47 -40.42 21.58
C MET A 267 -33.79 -39.75 22.78
N ILE A 268 -32.48 -39.97 22.93
CA ILE A 268 -31.63 -39.38 23.97
C ILE A 268 -30.37 -38.80 23.36
N CYS A 269 -29.72 -37.88 24.08
CA CYS A 269 -28.49 -37.26 23.65
C CYS A 269 -27.27 -38.08 24.07
N LEU A 270 -26.60 -38.71 23.11
CA LEU A 270 -25.40 -39.51 23.33
C LEU A 270 -24.24 -38.96 22.50
N ASP A 271 -23.15 -38.57 23.16
CA ASP A 271 -21.93 -38.06 22.53
C ASP A 271 -22.18 -36.88 21.56
N GLY A 272 -23.13 -36.03 21.93
CA GLY A 272 -23.55 -34.91 21.10
C GLY A 272 -24.50 -35.28 19.97
N ALA A 273 -24.99 -36.52 19.91
CA ALA A 273 -25.87 -37.03 18.86
C ALA A 273 -27.18 -37.64 19.41
N CYS A 274 -28.33 -37.28 18.84
CA CYS A 274 -29.61 -37.90 19.17
C CYS A 274 -29.65 -39.36 18.68
N SER A 275 -29.76 -40.32 19.61
CA SER A 275 -29.85 -41.75 19.32
C SER A 275 -30.98 -42.42 20.09
N ALA A 276 -31.50 -43.52 19.56
CA ALA A 276 -32.41 -44.38 20.30
C ALA A 276 -31.63 -45.08 21.44
N PRO A 277 -32.16 -45.15 22.67
CA PRO A 277 -31.52 -45.86 23.77
C PRO A 277 -31.50 -47.37 23.50
N GLU A 278 -30.36 -48.04 23.72
CA GLU A 278 -30.28 -49.50 23.64
C GLU A 278 -31.01 -50.17 24.82
N CYS A 279 -31.03 -49.49 25.98
CA CYS A 279 -31.69 -49.96 27.19
C CYS A 279 -32.20 -48.79 28.04
N ILE A 280 -33.26 -49.03 28.82
CA ILE A 280 -33.76 -48.11 29.86
C ILE A 280 -33.46 -48.69 31.25
N ARG A 281 -33.42 -50.01 31.37
CA ARG A 281 -33.09 -50.75 32.58
C ARG A 281 -32.20 -51.94 32.23
N SER A 282 -31.44 -52.44 33.19
CA SER A 282 -30.53 -53.58 32.97
C SER A 282 -31.23 -54.86 32.49
N THR A 283 -32.54 -54.99 32.72
CA THR A 283 -33.36 -56.11 32.22
C THR A 283 -33.63 -56.05 30.73
N ASP A 284 -33.39 -54.90 30.09
CA ASP A 284 -33.54 -54.73 28.64
C ASP A 284 -32.31 -55.30 27.89
N CYS A 285 -31.19 -55.46 28.61
CA CYS A 285 -29.96 -56.02 28.09
C CYS A 285 -29.95 -57.56 28.15
N ALA A 286 -29.11 -58.18 27.31
CA ALA A 286 -28.85 -59.61 27.37
C ALA A 286 -28.23 -60.03 28.71
N GLU A 287 -28.37 -61.31 29.05
CA GLU A 287 -27.79 -61.87 30.29
C GLU A 287 -26.28 -61.61 30.33
N GLY A 288 -25.81 -61.08 31.46
CA GLY A 288 -24.41 -60.65 31.64
C GLY A 288 -24.15 -59.16 31.40
N ASN A 289 -25.14 -58.38 30.97
CA ASN A 289 -25.00 -56.94 30.73
C ASN A 289 -25.85 -56.09 31.70
N VAL A 290 -25.44 -54.85 31.90
CA VAL A 290 -26.09 -53.82 32.74
C VAL A 290 -26.30 -52.55 31.92
N CYS A 291 -27.41 -51.85 32.17
CA CYS A 291 -27.71 -50.63 31.44
C CYS A 291 -26.98 -49.44 32.05
N VAL A 292 -26.09 -48.81 31.29
CA VAL A 292 -25.29 -47.64 31.69
C VAL A 292 -25.38 -46.60 30.60
N ASN A 293 -25.79 -45.37 30.94
CA ASN A 293 -25.96 -44.28 29.96
C ASN A 293 -26.73 -44.74 28.70
N ALA A 294 -27.77 -45.55 28.91
CA ALA A 294 -28.60 -46.14 27.87
C ALA A 294 -27.89 -47.04 26.83
N ARG A 295 -26.69 -47.54 27.15
CA ARG A 295 -25.98 -48.61 26.44
C ARG A 295 -25.89 -49.86 27.33
N CYS A 296 -25.88 -51.02 26.70
CA CYS A 296 -25.73 -52.29 27.41
C CYS A 296 -24.24 -52.63 27.58
N GLU A 297 -23.70 -52.34 28.77
CA GLU A 297 -22.30 -52.62 29.11
C GLU A 297 -22.17 -53.99 29.79
N ALA A 298 -21.02 -54.64 29.62
CA ALA A 298 -20.75 -55.91 30.27
C ALA A 298 -20.68 -55.72 31.79
N ALA A 299 -21.50 -56.47 32.53
CA ALA A 299 -21.45 -56.49 33.98
C ALA A 299 -20.24 -57.28 34.45
N CYS A 300 -19.57 -56.80 35.49
CA CYS A 300 -18.36 -57.40 36.01
C CYS A 300 -18.35 -57.42 37.54
N ALA A 301 -17.65 -58.40 38.12
CA ALA A 301 -17.31 -58.43 39.53
C ALA A 301 -15.80 -58.23 39.75
N SER A 302 -15.00 -58.45 38.71
CA SER A 302 -13.56 -58.31 38.70
C SER A 302 -13.05 -57.97 37.29
N PHE A 303 -11.78 -57.56 37.19
CA PHE A 303 -11.16 -57.24 35.90
C PHE A 303 -11.12 -58.44 34.93
N GLU A 304 -11.17 -59.68 35.42
CA GLU A 304 -11.13 -60.90 34.58
C GLU A 304 -12.43 -61.09 33.78
N ASP A 305 -13.51 -60.43 34.19
CA ASP A 305 -14.81 -60.49 33.51
C ASP A 305 -14.86 -59.57 32.28
N CYS A 306 -13.89 -58.67 32.14
CA CYS A 306 -13.84 -57.66 31.08
C CYS A 306 -12.94 -58.08 29.91
N ALA A 307 -13.21 -57.52 28.73
CA ALA A 307 -12.39 -57.78 27.55
C ALA A 307 -10.97 -57.21 27.70
N GLU A 308 -10.05 -57.69 26.87
CA GLU A 308 -8.65 -57.25 26.91
C GLU A 308 -8.56 -55.72 26.74
N GLY A 309 -8.02 -55.05 27.76
CA GLY A 309 -7.86 -53.59 27.79
C GLY A 309 -8.92 -52.82 28.61
N GLN A 310 -9.96 -53.49 29.11
CA GLN A 310 -10.97 -52.88 29.99
C GLN A 310 -10.72 -53.20 31.46
N SER A 311 -11.32 -52.41 32.35
CA SER A 311 -11.30 -52.64 33.78
C SER A 311 -12.70 -52.68 34.36
N CYS A 312 -12.89 -53.48 35.41
CA CYS A 312 -14.14 -53.48 36.14
C CYS A 312 -14.14 -52.29 37.11
N ASN A 313 -15.09 -51.38 36.92
CA ASN A 313 -15.20 -50.22 37.77
C ASN A 313 -15.97 -50.49 39.07
N GLU A 314 -16.01 -49.50 39.96
CA GLU A 314 -16.69 -49.62 41.26
C GLU A 314 -18.21 -49.77 41.14
N LEU A 315 -18.77 -49.45 39.98
CA LEU A 315 -20.20 -49.56 39.67
C LEU A 315 -20.57 -50.92 39.07
N GLY A 316 -19.59 -51.81 38.83
CA GLY A 316 -19.79 -53.19 38.40
C GLY A 316 -20.03 -53.36 36.90
N TYR A 317 -19.47 -52.49 36.06
CA TYR A 317 -19.43 -52.65 34.60
C TYR A 317 -18.03 -52.40 34.03
N CYS A 318 -17.78 -52.95 32.84
CA CYS A 318 -16.51 -52.82 32.14
C CYS A 318 -16.41 -51.47 31.41
N GLU A 319 -15.34 -50.73 31.65
CA GLU A 319 -14.96 -49.50 30.92
C GLU A 319 -13.47 -49.49 30.56
#